data_AF-A0A7K3DIS8-F1
#
_entry.id   AF-A0A7K3DIS8-F1
#
_cell.length_a   1.000
_cell.length_b   1.000
_cell.length_c   1.000
_cell.angle_alpha   90.00
_cell.angle_beta   90.00
_cell.angle_gamma   90.00
#
_symmetry.space_group_name_H-M   'P 1'
#
loop_
_entity.id
_entity.type
_entity.pdbx_description
1 polymer ?
#
loop_
_entity_poly.entity_id
_entity_poly.type
_entity_poly.pdbx_seq_one_letter_code
_entity_poly.pdbx_strand_id
1 'polypeptide(L)' 'WNIDSFDQWGVELGKVLARRVEPALTEGAPVPGLDASTQSLVDTYRALRGRSEGK' A
#
# COMPACT_ATOMS: atom_id res chain seq x y z
N TRP A 1 -21.56 -25.78 0.17
CA TRP A 1 -20.16 -25.33 0.29
C TRP A 1 -19.60 -25.39 1.70
N ASN A 2 -20.41 -25.54 2.77
CA ASN A 2 -19.91 -25.68 4.16
C ASN A 2 -18.88 -24.60 4.54
N ILE A 3 -19.20 -23.35 4.20
CA ILE A 3 -18.42 -22.15 4.51
C ILE A 3 -19.19 -21.37 5.58
N ASP A 4 -18.47 -20.68 6.47
CA ASP A 4 -19.09 -19.74 7.41
C ASP A 4 -19.46 -18.43 6.68
N SER A 5 -20.75 -18.22 6.46
CA SER A 5 -21.26 -17.02 5.78
C SER A 5 -21.21 -15.74 6.65
N PHE A 6 -20.81 -15.84 7.92
CA PHE A 6 -20.75 -14.72 8.85
C PHE A 6 -19.31 -14.31 9.22
N ASP A 7 -18.30 -15.05 8.76
CA ASP A 7 -16.92 -14.65 8.95
C ASP A 7 -16.51 -13.52 7.99
N GLN A 8 -15.44 -12.79 8.34
CA GLN A 8 -14.92 -11.67 7.56
C GLN A 8 -13.39 -11.64 7.55
N TRP A 9 -12.71 -12.78 7.66
CA TRP A 9 -11.24 -12.80 7.78
C TRP A 9 -10.51 -12.20 6.57
N GLY A 10 -11.12 -12.29 5.39
CA GLY A 10 -10.53 -11.83 4.13
C GLY A 10 -10.16 -10.34 4.07
N VAL A 11 -10.67 -9.50 4.98
CA VAL A 11 -10.38 -8.05 4.96
C VAL A 11 -9.13 -7.66 5.75
N GLU A 12 -8.67 -8.51 6.67
CA GLU A 12 -7.70 -8.08 7.69
C GLU A 12 -6.31 -7.81 7.12
N LEU A 13 -5.83 -8.67 6.22
CA LEU A 13 -4.52 -8.45 5.59
C LEU A 13 -4.47 -7.14 4.79
N GLY A 14 -5.55 -6.82 4.05
CA GLY A 14 -5.65 -5.57 3.30
C GLY A 14 -5.56 -4.34 4.20
N LYS A 15 -6.21 -4.36 5.36
CA LYS A 15 -6.13 -3.27 6.36
C LYS A 15 -4.71 -3.08 6.89
N VAL A 16 -3.99 -4.17 7.18
CA VAL A 16 -2.59 -4.12 7.64
C VAL A 16 -1.68 -3.56 6.55
N LEU A 17 -1.82 -4.04 5.31
CA LEU A 17 -1.01 -3.58 4.19
C LEU A 17 -1.25 -2.11 3.86
N ALA A 18 -2.50 -1.64 3.89
CA ALA A 18 -2.84 -0.24 3.62
C ALA A 18 -2.13 0.71 4.60
N ARG A 19 -2.17 0.42 5.90
CA ARG A 19 -1.47 1.20 6.93
C ARG A 19 0.04 1.20 6.74
N ARG A 20 0.62 0.10 6.26
CA ARG A 20 2.06 0.00 5.99
C ARG A 20 2.49 0.84 4.79
N VAL A 21 1.66 0.91 3.75
CA VAL A 21 1.98 1.63 2.50
C VAL A 21 1.69 3.13 2.59
N GLU A 22 0.76 3.55 3.44
CA GLU A 22 0.33 4.95 3.59
C GLU A 22 1.50 5.96 3.70
N PRO A 23 2.52 5.79 4.57
CA PRO A 23 3.61 6.76 4.71
C PRO A 23 4.45 6.93 3.43
N ALA A 24 4.58 5.87 2.62
CA ALA A 24 5.28 5.96 1.34
C ALA A 24 4.49 6.84 0.34
N LEU A 25 3.16 6.73 0.34
CA LEU A 25 2.29 7.49 -0.56
C LEU A 25 2.13 8.96 -0.16
N THR A 26 2.09 9.25 1.15
CA THR A 26 1.81 10.59 1.68
C THR A 26 3.07 11.40 1.94
N GLU A 27 4.02 10.81 2.67
CA GLU A 27 5.22 11.50 3.17
C GLU A 27 6.45 11.20 2.31
N GLY A 28 6.45 10.08 1.59
CA GLY A 28 7.63 9.60 0.86
C GLY A 28 8.61 8.87 1.74
N ALA A 29 8.16 8.46 2.93
CA ALA A 29 9.00 7.73 3.85
C ALA A 29 9.46 6.40 3.22
N PRO A 30 10.73 6.00 3.42
CA PRO A 30 11.21 4.70 2.99
C PRO A 30 10.48 3.60 3.76
N VAL A 31 9.78 2.71 3.05
CA VAL A 31 9.11 1.55 3.64
C VAL A 31 9.84 0.28 3.17
N PRO A 32 10.67 -0.35 4.02
CA PRO A 32 11.45 -1.51 3.61
C PRO A 32 10.54 -2.72 3.32
N GLY A 33 10.95 -3.55 2.36
CA GLY A 33 10.28 -4.81 2.05
C GLY A 33 8.98 -4.67 1.27
N LEU A 34 8.76 -3.55 0.57
CA LEU A 34 7.84 -3.51 -0.56
C LEU A 34 8.47 -4.26 -1.73
N ASP A 35 7.67 -5.03 -2.45
CA ASP A 35 8.11 -5.66 -3.68
C ASP A 35 8.26 -4.61 -4.80
N ALA A 36 8.96 -4.98 -5.86
CA ALA A 36 9.29 -4.05 -6.95
C ALA A 36 8.05 -3.47 -7.65
N SER A 37 6.95 -4.23 -7.75
CA SER A 37 5.71 -3.73 -8.35
C SER A 37 5.08 -2.65 -7.47
N THR A 38 4.94 -2.93 -6.17
CA THR A 38 4.39 -1.96 -5.20
C THR A 38 5.24 -0.69 -5.13
N GLN A 39 6.57 -0.82 -5.13
CA GLN A 39 7.49 0.32 -5.15
C GLN A 39 7.28 1.19 -6.39
N SER A 40 7.25 0.58 -7.59
CA SER A 40 7.05 1.31 -8.84
C SER A 40 5.70 2.03 -8.91
N LEU A 41 4.65 1.45 -8.34
CA LEU A 41 3.32 2.07 -8.30
C LEU A 41 3.26 3.23 -7.30
N VAL A 42 3.96 3.14 -6.16
CA VAL A 42 4.12 4.26 -5.22
C VAL A 42 4.79 5.44 -5.92
N ASP A 43 5.90 5.21 -6.63
CA ASP A 43 6.63 6.26 -7.34
C ASP A 43 5.76 6.92 -8.43
N THR A 44 5.07 6.10 -9.22
CA THR A 44 4.13 6.55 -10.25
C THR A 44 3.01 7.40 -9.65
N TYR A 45 2.38 6.91 -8.58
CA TYR A 45 1.34 7.64 -7.87
C TYR A 45 1.83 9.00 -7.38
N ARG A 46 3.00 9.04 -6.72
CA ARG A 46 3.56 10.28 -6.18
C ARG A 46 3.86 11.29 -7.28
N ALA A 47 4.46 10.86 -8.39
CA ALA A 47 4.73 11.72 -9.55
C ALA A 47 3.42 12.32 -10.11
N LEU A 48 2.38 11.51 -10.32
CA LEU A 48 1.06 11.98 -10.78
C LEU A 48 0.39 12.96 -9.81
N ARG A 49 0.72 12.89 -8.52
CA ARG A 49 0.20 13.79 -7.47
C ARG A 49 1.10 14.98 -7.19
N GLY A 50 2.18 15.19 -7.97
CA GLY A 50 3.14 16.29 -7.75
C GLY A 50 3.95 16.14 -6.46
N ARG A 51 4.09 14.91 -5.95
CA ARG A 51 4.84 14.55 -4.73
C ARG A 51 6.15 13.82 -5.04
N SER A 52 6.62 13.88 -6.27
CA SER A 52 7.97 13.41 -6.61
C SER A 52 8.99 14.14 -5.76
N GLU A 53 9.99 13.42 -5.24
CA GLU A 53 11.10 14.09 -4.55
C GLU A 53 11.72 15.12 -5.50
N GLY A 54 11.95 16.32 -4.98
CA GLY A 54 12.64 17.36 -5.73
C GLY A 54 13.99 16.82 -6.17
N LYS A 55 14.25 16.93 -7.47
CA LYS A 55 15.57 16.65 -8.03
C LYS A 55 16.63 17.55 -7.41
#